data_AF-A0A4Q3LL46-F1
#
_entry.id   AF-A0A4Q3LL46-F1
#
_cell.length_a   1.000
_cell.length_b   1.000
_cell.length_c   1.000
_cell.angle_alpha   90.00
_cell.angle_beta   90.00
_cell.angle_gamma   90.00
#
_symmetry.space_group_name_H-M   'P 1'
#
loop_
_entity.id
_entity.type
_entity.pdbx_description
1 polymer ?
#
loop_
_entity_poly.entity_id
_entity_poly.type
_entity_poly.pdbx_seq_one_letter_code
_entity_poly.pdbx_strand_id
1 'polypeptide(L)'
;MPGQARHDRSRVYAFDPALLWVSVALLAWGLVMVYSASIALPDNPKFSRYAHTFFLTRHALFLALSFVIGLLAFQVKVETWERVAPWLFVASLLLLALVLIPGIGKGVNGARRWIGMGAISFQPSELAKFAVLLYAADYMVRKMDVKERFFRAVLPMAVAVALVGMLLLAEPDMGAFMVIAVIAMGILFLGGVNARMFFLIAAVIVVAFALMIAMSDWRRDRIFAYLDPWSEKHALGRGYQLSHSLIAFGRGEIFGVGLGGSVEKLHWLPEAHTDFLLAVIGEEFGLVGVVTLIALFLWMTRRIMHIGRQAIALDRVFAGLVAQGVGIWLGFQAFINMGVNLGALPTKGLTLPLMSYGGSAVLMNVVAVAVVLRIDYENRQLMRGGRA
;
A
#
# COMPACT_ATOMS: atom_id res chain seq x y z
N MET A 1 19.78 39.44 -40.80
CA MET A 1 18.82 38.36 -40.50
C MET A 1 19.30 37.63 -39.25
N PRO A 2 18.70 37.82 -38.07
CA PRO A 2 19.04 37.00 -36.90
C PRO A 2 18.17 35.74 -36.90
N GLY A 3 18.83 34.59 -36.83
CA GLY A 3 18.19 33.27 -36.80
C GLY A 3 17.27 33.13 -35.58
N GLN A 4 16.00 32.85 -35.86
CA GLN A 4 15.05 32.40 -34.85
C GLN A 4 15.51 31.05 -34.32
N ALA A 5 16.02 31.04 -33.09
CA ALA A 5 16.16 29.82 -32.32
C ALA A 5 14.77 29.17 -32.22
N ARG A 6 14.61 28.02 -32.88
CA ARG A 6 13.46 27.15 -32.69
C ARG A 6 13.51 26.68 -31.24
N HIS A 7 12.81 27.38 -30.35
CA HIS A 7 12.41 26.81 -29.08
C HIS A 7 11.58 25.57 -29.41
N ASP A 8 12.20 24.40 -29.23
CA ASP A 8 11.54 23.13 -29.28
C ASP A 8 10.44 23.18 -28.21
N ARG A 9 9.20 23.44 -28.65
CA ARG A 9 8.01 23.39 -27.80
C ARG A 9 7.74 21.93 -27.51
N SER A 10 8.60 21.32 -26.70
CA SER A 10 8.29 20.05 -26.04
C SER A 10 6.89 20.22 -25.46
N ARG A 11 5.96 19.33 -25.84
CA ARG A 11 4.60 19.34 -25.31
C ARG A 11 4.73 19.12 -23.81
N VAL A 12 4.75 20.21 -23.03
CA VAL A 12 4.88 20.11 -21.59
C VAL A 12 3.52 19.64 -21.08
N TYR A 13 3.39 18.33 -20.89
CA TYR A 13 2.21 17.71 -20.32
C TYR A 13 1.80 18.41 -19.02
N ALA A 14 0.50 18.50 -18.80
CA ALA A 14 -0.08 19.20 -17.65
C ALA A 14 0.28 18.53 -16.32
N PHE A 15 0.54 17.22 -16.35
CA PHE A 15 0.97 16.38 -15.23
C PHE A 15 1.96 15.33 -15.75
N ASP A 16 2.55 14.54 -14.86
CA ASP A 16 3.52 13.49 -15.17
C ASP A 16 2.89 12.31 -15.93
N PRO A 17 3.14 12.16 -17.25
CA PRO A 17 2.55 11.06 -18.02
C PRO A 17 3.18 9.72 -17.67
N ALA A 18 4.44 9.70 -17.23
CA ALA A 18 5.15 8.45 -16.96
C ALA A 18 4.61 7.80 -15.68
N LEU A 19 4.34 8.59 -14.63
CA LEU A 19 3.71 8.07 -13.40
C LEU A 19 2.35 7.45 -13.71
N LEU A 20 1.52 8.13 -14.51
CA LEU A 20 0.21 7.62 -14.92
C LEU A 20 0.35 6.29 -15.67
N TRP A 21 1.21 6.22 -16.69
CA TRP A 21 1.36 5.01 -17.50
C TRP A 21 1.92 3.83 -16.70
N VAL A 22 2.85 4.06 -15.77
CA VAL A 22 3.34 2.99 -14.88
C VAL A 22 2.22 2.52 -13.94
N SER A 23 1.42 3.42 -13.37
CA SER A 23 0.26 3.01 -12.55
C SER A 23 -0.76 2.21 -13.36
N VAL A 24 -1.07 2.62 -14.59
CA VAL A 24 -1.98 1.89 -15.49
C VAL A 24 -1.40 0.52 -15.87
N ALA A 25 -0.10 0.43 -16.16
CA ALA A 25 0.56 -0.83 -16.47
C ALA A 25 0.52 -1.80 -15.29
N LEU A 26 0.77 -1.33 -14.06
CA LEU A 26 0.65 -2.15 -12.85
C LEU A 26 -0.79 -2.63 -12.62
N LEU A 27 -1.79 -1.76 -12.78
CA LEU A 27 -3.20 -2.14 -12.65
C LEU A 27 -3.63 -3.17 -13.71
N ALA A 28 -3.22 -2.97 -14.96
CA ALA A 28 -3.53 -3.88 -16.06
C ALA A 28 -2.84 -5.25 -15.87
N TRP A 29 -1.56 -5.25 -15.48
CA TRP A 29 -0.85 -6.48 -15.19
C TRP A 29 -1.45 -7.18 -13.96
N GLY A 30 -1.80 -6.42 -12.92
CA GLY A 30 -2.51 -6.91 -11.74
C GLY A 30 -3.83 -7.60 -12.10
N LEU A 31 -4.64 -7.01 -12.97
CA LEU A 31 -5.90 -7.62 -13.44
C LEU A 31 -5.68 -8.97 -14.13
N VAL A 32 -4.67 -9.06 -15.02
CA VAL A 32 -4.31 -10.31 -15.70
C VAL A 32 -3.84 -11.36 -14.68
N MET A 33 -2.98 -10.98 -13.74
CA MET A 33 -2.45 -11.90 -12.74
C MET A 33 -3.49 -12.33 -11.72
N VAL A 34 -4.39 -11.45 -11.30
CA VAL A 34 -5.52 -11.78 -10.42
C VAL A 34 -6.41 -12.81 -11.11
N TYR A 35 -6.68 -12.66 -12.41
CA TYR A 35 -7.41 -13.68 -13.16
C TYR A 35 -6.64 -14.99 -13.23
N SER A 36 -5.36 -14.95 -13.63
CA SER A 36 -4.52 -16.15 -13.73
C SER A 36 -4.47 -16.91 -12.39
N ALA A 37 -4.30 -16.21 -11.28
CA ALA A 37 -4.22 -16.78 -9.93
C ALA A 37 -5.58 -17.25 -9.36
N SER A 38 -6.71 -16.81 -9.93
CA SER A 38 -8.06 -17.14 -9.42
C SER A 38 -8.87 -18.06 -10.32
N ILE A 39 -8.46 -18.28 -11.57
CA ILE A 39 -9.23 -19.05 -12.55
C ILE A 39 -9.51 -20.48 -12.10
N ALA A 40 -8.57 -21.11 -11.38
CA ALA A 40 -8.71 -22.48 -10.88
C ALA A 40 -9.49 -22.57 -9.57
N LEU A 41 -9.76 -21.45 -8.86
CA LEU A 41 -10.40 -21.49 -7.54
C LEU A 41 -11.73 -22.27 -7.50
N PRO A 42 -12.65 -22.14 -8.47
CA PRO A 42 -13.91 -22.87 -8.46
C PRO A 42 -13.80 -24.40 -8.54
N ASP A 43 -12.65 -24.93 -8.96
CA ASP A 43 -12.43 -26.39 -9.03
C ASP A 43 -12.35 -27.01 -7.62
N ASN A 44 -12.19 -26.18 -6.58
CA ASN A 44 -12.28 -26.60 -5.19
C ASN A 44 -13.75 -26.64 -4.72
N PRO A 45 -14.20 -27.70 -4.01
CA PRO A 45 -15.55 -27.79 -3.45
C PRO A 45 -15.99 -26.56 -2.65
N LYS A 46 -15.05 -25.89 -1.96
CA LYS A 46 -15.29 -24.65 -1.19
C LYS A 46 -15.76 -23.47 -2.05
N PHE A 47 -15.35 -23.41 -3.31
CA PHE A 47 -15.64 -22.31 -4.24
C PHE A 47 -16.47 -22.75 -5.46
N SER A 48 -16.90 -24.00 -5.51
CA SER A 48 -17.71 -24.61 -6.59
C SER A 48 -18.97 -23.82 -6.99
N ARG A 49 -19.48 -22.94 -6.11
CA ARG A 49 -20.64 -22.07 -6.38
C ARG A 49 -20.29 -20.80 -7.16
N TYR A 50 -19.01 -20.49 -7.34
CA TYR A 50 -18.55 -19.29 -8.04
C TYR A 50 -18.13 -19.63 -9.46
N ALA A 51 -18.46 -18.75 -10.42
CA ALA A 51 -17.92 -18.86 -11.76
C ALA A 51 -16.40 -18.58 -11.76
N HIS A 52 -15.65 -19.17 -12.70
CA HIS A 52 -14.22 -18.91 -12.90
C HIS A 52 -13.89 -17.42 -13.11
N THR A 53 -14.86 -16.64 -13.60
CA THR A 53 -14.72 -15.20 -13.83
C THR A 53 -15.13 -14.34 -12.63
N PHE A 54 -15.57 -14.92 -11.52
CA PHE A 54 -16.13 -14.17 -10.38
C PHE A 54 -15.13 -13.16 -9.77
N PHE A 55 -13.90 -13.59 -9.50
CA PHE A 55 -12.87 -12.71 -8.93
C PHE A 55 -12.41 -11.66 -9.94
N LEU A 56 -12.24 -12.03 -11.21
CA LEU A 56 -11.91 -11.12 -12.31
C LEU A 56 -12.97 -10.00 -12.45
N THR A 57 -14.24 -10.38 -12.57
CA THR A 57 -15.35 -9.43 -12.73
C THR A 57 -15.43 -8.46 -11.56
N ARG A 58 -15.32 -8.94 -10.32
CA ARG A 58 -15.27 -8.07 -9.14
C ARG A 58 -14.07 -7.14 -9.15
N HIS A 59 -12.88 -7.65 -9.48
CA HIS A 59 -11.67 -6.84 -9.52
C HIS A 59 -11.78 -5.75 -10.60
N ALA A 60 -12.26 -6.09 -11.79
CA ALA A 60 -12.53 -5.15 -12.88
C ALA A 60 -13.54 -4.06 -12.47
N LEU A 61 -14.63 -4.43 -11.79
CA LEU A 61 -15.61 -3.48 -11.26
C LEU A 61 -14.97 -2.53 -10.23
N PHE A 62 -14.13 -3.05 -9.33
CA PHE A 62 -13.39 -2.21 -8.38
C PHE A 62 -12.37 -1.32 -9.08
N LEU A 63 -11.69 -1.78 -10.13
CA LEU A 63 -10.79 -0.95 -10.93
C LEU A 63 -11.55 0.19 -11.62
N ALA A 64 -12.70 -0.10 -12.22
CA ALA A 64 -13.56 0.91 -12.83
C ALA A 64 -14.04 1.95 -11.81
N LEU A 65 -14.50 1.49 -10.63
CA LEU A 65 -14.90 2.37 -9.53
C LEU A 65 -13.71 3.21 -9.03
N SER A 66 -12.54 2.59 -8.87
CA SER A 66 -11.30 3.25 -8.44
C SER A 66 -10.87 4.31 -9.45
N PHE A 67 -11.03 4.04 -10.74
CA PHE A 67 -10.74 5.01 -11.80
C PHE A 67 -11.65 6.24 -11.70
N VAL A 68 -12.97 6.03 -11.56
CA VAL A 68 -13.93 7.14 -11.39
C VAL A 68 -13.63 7.96 -10.13
N ILE A 69 -13.41 7.30 -8.99
CA ILE A 69 -13.09 7.98 -7.73
C ILE A 69 -11.72 8.67 -7.81
N GLY A 70 -10.74 8.06 -8.47
CA GLY A 70 -9.44 8.66 -8.74
C GLY A 70 -9.54 9.93 -9.59
N LEU A 71 -10.38 9.93 -10.62
CA LEU A 71 -10.67 11.13 -11.42
C LEU A 71 -11.30 12.23 -10.56
N LEU A 72 -12.27 11.89 -9.70
CA LEU A 72 -12.87 12.85 -8.76
C LEU A 72 -11.82 13.40 -7.79
N ALA A 73 -10.98 12.54 -7.21
CA ALA A 73 -9.91 12.94 -6.30
C ALA A 73 -8.88 13.87 -6.98
N PHE A 74 -8.56 13.63 -8.25
CA PHE A 74 -7.69 14.50 -9.03
C PHE A 74 -8.28 15.90 -9.26
N GLN A 75 -9.61 16.05 -9.30
CA GLN A 75 -10.24 17.37 -9.45
C GLN A 75 -10.15 18.23 -8.17
N VAL A 76 -10.00 17.59 -6.99
CA VAL A 76 -9.94 18.27 -5.70
C VAL A 76 -8.59 18.95 -5.50
N LYS A 77 -8.59 20.26 -5.21
CA LYS A 77 -7.38 21.03 -4.94
C LYS A 77 -6.63 20.50 -3.72
N VAL A 78 -5.30 20.60 -3.75
CA VAL A 78 -4.44 20.14 -2.64
C VAL A 78 -4.75 20.87 -1.33
N GLU A 79 -5.08 22.16 -1.41
CA GLU A 79 -5.51 22.96 -0.25
C GLU A 79 -6.78 22.39 0.41
N THR A 80 -7.71 21.85 -0.38
CA THR A 80 -8.92 21.22 0.18
C THR A 80 -8.55 19.98 0.99
N TRP A 81 -7.62 19.17 0.50
CA TRP A 81 -7.10 18.00 1.22
C TRP A 81 -6.47 18.37 2.57
N GLU A 82 -5.73 19.48 2.63
CA GLU A 82 -5.16 20.01 3.87
C GLU A 82 -6.25 20.42 4.87
N ARG A 83 -7.26 21.15 4.42
CA ARG A 83 -8.39 21.59 5.27
C ARG A 83 -9.20 20.42 5.82
N VAL A 84 -9.40 19.36 5.03
CA VAL A 84 -10.19 18.18 5.46
C VAL A 84 -9.36 17.13 6.21
N ALA A 85 -8.03 17.21 6.23
CA ALA A 85 -7.17 16.18 6.82
C ALA A 85 -7.53 15.82 8.28
N PRO A 86 -7.77 16.77 9.20
CA PRO A 86 -8.17 16.43 10.57
C PRO A 86 -9.53 15.74 10.64
N TRP A 87 -10.49 16.17 9.80
CA TRP A 87 -11.82 15.58 9.75
C TRP A 87 -11.79 14.17 9.17
N LEU A 88 -10.97 13.94 8.13
CA LEU A 88 -10.79 12.63 7.54
C LEU A 88 -10.12 11.66 8.54
N PHE A 89 -9.18 12.15 9.35
CA PHE A 89 -8.59 11.39 10.44
C PHE A 89 -9.62 10.98 11.48
N VAL A 90 -10.45 11.91 11.97
CA VAL A 90 -11.53 11.60 12.92
C VAL A 90 -12.54 10.62 12.30
N ALA A 91 -12.95 10.82 11.05
CA ALA A 91 -13.84 9.90 10.35
C ALA A 91 -13.23 8.49 10.24
N SER A 92 -11.92 8.38 9.99
CA SER A 92 -11.24 7.09 9.94
C SER A 92 -11.22 6.38 11.31
N LEU A 93 -11.01 7.13 12.40
CA LEU A 93 -11.08 6.58 13.76
C LEU A 93 -12.48 6.06 14.09
N LEU A 94 -13.51 6.82 13.73
CA LEU A 94 -14.90 6.39 13.92
C LEU A 94 -15.20 5.11 13.12
N LEU A 95 -14.72 4.99 11.88
CA LEU A 95 -14.92 3.79 11.08
C LEU A 95 -14.16 2.57 11.62
N LEU A 96 -12.94 2.76 12.13
CA LEU A 96 -12.18 1.71 12.82
C LEU A 96 -12.87 1.26 14.12
N ALA A 97 -13.45 2.19 14.88
CA ALA A 97 -14.26 1.83 16.04
C ALA A 97 -15.55 1.10 15.61
N LEU A 98 -16.20 1.55 14.54
CA LEU A 98 -17.46 1.01 14.05
C LEU A 98 -17.32 -0.45 13.56
N VAL A 99 -16.21 -0.78 12.91
CA VAL A 99 -16.00 -2.15 12.38
C VAL A 99 -15.79 -3.20 13.49
N LEU A 100 -15.41 -2.77 14.70
CA LEU A 100 -15.31 -3.67 15.86
C LEU A 100 -16.68 -4.10 16.40
N ILE A 101 -17.74 -3.32 16.14
CA ILE A 101 -19.09 -3.57 16.67
C ILE A 101 -19.68 -4.84 16.01
N PRO A 102 -20.10 -5.84 16.82
CA PRO A 102 -20.80 -7.02 16.31
C PRO A 102 -22.06 -6.62 15.53
N GLY A 103 -22.25 -7.18 14.34
CA GLY A 103 -23.38 -6.88 13.45
C GLY A 103 -23.07 -5.87 12.34
N ILE A 104 -22.07 -4.99 12.54
CA ILE A 104 -21.59 -4.07 11.49
C ILE A 104 -20.34 -4.64 10.81
N GLY A 105 -19.36 -5.06 11.61
CA GLY A 105 -18.15 -5.70 11.12
C GLY A 105 -18.40 -7.13 10.67
N LYS A 106 -18.07 -7.44 9.42
CA LYS A 106 -18.09 -8.80 8.89
C LYS A 106 -16.85 -9.56 9.38
N GLY A 107 -17.08 -10.65 10.12
CA GLY A 107 -16.03 -11.58 10.54
C GLY A 107 -15.54 -12.42 9.37
N VAL A 108 -14.26 -12.29 9.01
CA VAL A 108 -13.58 -13.14 8.03
C VAL A 108 -12.29 -13.66 8.68
N ASN A 109 -12.07 -14.97 8.65
CA ASN A 109 -10.88 -15.62 9.23
C ASN A 109 -10.61 -15.24 10.71
N GLY A 110 -11.68 -15.08 11.51
CA GLY A 110 -11.57 -14.72 12.93
C GLY A 110 -11.30 -13.23 13.22
N ALA A 111 -11.27 -12.36 12.20
CA ALA A 111 -11.09 -10.92 12.35
C ALA A 111 -12.27 -10.12 11.77
N ARG A 112 -12.67 -9.04 12.42
CA ARG A 112 -13.68 -8.09 11.92
C ARG A 112 -12.99 -6.85 11.37
N ARG A 113 -12.73 -6.86 10.05
CA ARG A 113 -11.98 -5.79 9.35
C ARG A 113 -12.77 -5.12 8.23
N TRP A 114 -13.95 -5.66 7.91
CA TRP A 114 -14.70 -5.28 6.72
C TRP A 114 -16.10 -4.82 7.09
N ILE A 115 -16.51 -3.68 6.57
CA ILE A 115 -17.88 -3.20 6.63
C ILE A 115 -18.58 -3.62 5.35
N GLY A 116 -19.63 -4.42 5.47
CA GLY A 116 -20.44 -4.85 4.33
C GLY A 116 -21.45 -3.79 3.93
N MET A 117 -21.36 -3.30 2.69
CA MET A 117 -22.34 -2.38 2.06
C MET A 117 -23.05 -3.12 0.92
N GLY A 118 -23.73 -4.22 1.25
CA GLY A 118 -24.39 -5.10 0.29
C GLY A 118 -23.38 -5.85 -0.59
N ALA A 119 -23.28 -5.49 -1.87
CA ALA A 119 -22.40 -6.14 -2.84
C ALA A 119 -20.91 -5.77 -2.67
N ILE A 120 -20.62 -4.66 -1.99
CA ILE A 120 -19.29 -4.10 -1.81
C ILE A 120 -18.87 -4.25 -0.34
N SER A 121 -17.61 -4.61 -0.10
CA SER A 121 -17.00 -4.59 1.23
C SER A 121 -15.95 -3.50 1.30
N PHE A 122 -16.02 -2.66 2.33
CA PHE A 122 -15.05 -1.60 2.58
C PHE A 122 -14.19 -1.91 3.78
N GLN A 123 -12.88 -1.71 3.66
CA GLN A 123 -11.91 -1.90 4.74
C GLN A 123 -11.50 -0.54 5.30
N PRO A 124 -11.93 -0.17 6.54
CA PRO A 124 -11.57 1.11 7.14
C PRO A 124 -10.07 1.34 7.30
N SER A 125 -9.27 0.28 7.49
CA SER A 125 -7.82 0.40 7.66
C SER A 125 -7.10 0.93 6.40
N GLU A 126 -7.67 0.74 5.20
CA GLU A 126 -7.15 1.34 3.96
C GLU A 126 -7.36 2.86 3.93
N LEU A 127 -8.51 3.34 4.40
CA LEU A 127 -8.77 4.77 4.54
C LEU A 127 -7.93 5.37 5.67
N ALA A 128 -7.76 4.65 6.78
CA ALA A 128 -6.93 5.11 7.90
C ALA A 128 -5.47 5.36 7.48
N LYS A 129 -4.89 4.52 6.60
CA LYS A 129 -3.55 4.78 6.02
C LYS A 129 -3.48 6.12 5.32
N PHE A 130 -4.44 6.42 4.46
CA PHE A 130 -4.50 7.68 3.73
C PHE A 130 -4.83 8.88 4.65
N ALA A 131 -5.73 8.70 5.62
CA ALA A 131 -6.12 9.75 6.55
C ALA A 131 -4.97 10.14 7.50
N VAL A 132 -4.24 9.15 8.05
CA VAL A 132 -3.05 9.41 8.87
C VAL A 132 -1.95 10.08 8.05
N LEU A 133 -1.77 9.67 6.79
CA LEU A 133 -0.83 10.32 5.88
C LEU A 133 -1.12 11.83 5.73
N LEU A 134 -2.36 12.19 5.42
CA LEU A 134 -2.77 13.59 5.29
C LEU A 134 -2.64 14.33 6.63
N TYR A 135 -3.11 13.73 7.72
CA TYR A 135 -3.05 14.33 9.05
C TYR A 135 -1.61 14.56 9.52
N ALA A 136 -0.70 13.61 9.25
CA ALA A 136 0.71 13.74 9.60
C ALA A 136 1.39 14.87 8.81
N ALA A 137 1.09 15.01 7.52
CA ALA A 137 1.60 16.09 6.70
C ALA A 137 1.08 17.45 7.19
N ASP A 138 -0.23 17.57 7.42
CA ASP A 138 -0.88 18.78 7.95
C ASP A 138 -0.34 19.17 9.33
N TYR A 139 -0.21 18.20 10.23
CA TYR A 139 0.34 18.40 11.56
C TYR A 139 1.77 18.96 11.51
N MET A 140 2.61 18.44 10.61
CA MET A 140 3.99 18.90 10.45
C MET A 140 4.07 20.34 9.94
N VAL A 141 3.16 20.75 9.05
CA VAL A 141 3.08 22.14 8.59
C VAL A 141 2.68 23.07 9.75
N ARG A 142 1.67 22.72 10.54
CA ARG A 142 1.21 23.55 11.68
C ARG A 142 2.22 23.64 12.83
N LYS A 143 3.10 22.65 12.98
CA LYS A 143 4.07 22.56 14.10
C LYS A 143 5.51 22.86 13.67
N MET A 144 5.70 23.42 12.48
CA MET A 144 7.01 23.71 11.91
C MET A 144 7.88 24.61 12.81
N ASP A 145 7.26 25.53 13.57
CA ASP A 145 7.95 26.44 14.50
C ASP A 145 8.46 25.77 15.78
N VAL A 146 7.95 24.59 16.13
CA VAL A 146 8.25 23.92 17.41
C VAL A 146 8.98 22.59 17.20
N LYS A 147 9.43 22.31 15.97
CA LYS A 147 10.08 21.05 15.57
C LYS A 147 11.32 20.69 16.39
N GLU A 148 11.99 21.68 16.97
CA GLU A 148 13.18 21.49 17.81
C GLU A 148 12.82 20.98 19.22
N ARG A 149 11.58 21.18 19.70
CA ARG A 149 11.15 20.73 21.03
C ARG A 149 10.42 19.38 20.95
N PHE A 150 11.19 18.32 21.14
CA PHE A 150 10.78 16.90 21.06
C PHE A 150 9.37 16.60 21.58
N PHE A 151 9.11 16.80 22.88
CA PHE A 151 7.83 16.40 23.48
C PHE A 151 6.64 17.17 22.91
N ARG A 152 6.83 18.40 22.43
CA ARG A 152 5.72 19.21 21.89
C ARG A 152 5.42 18.87 20.42
N ALA A 153 6.42 18.41 19.68
CA ALA A 153 6.28 18.06 18.26
C ALA A 153 5.99 16.57 18.02
N VAL A 154 6.49 15.65 18.85
CA VAL A 154 6.34 14.21 18.62
C VAL A 154 5.16 13.62 19.39
N LEU A 155 4.93 14.06 20.64
CA LEU A 155 3.95 13.42 21.52
C LEU A 155 2.52 13.41 20.94
N PRO A 156 1.99 14.51 20.37
CA PRO A 156 0.62 14.48 19.81
C PRO A 156 0.48 13.50 18.65
N MET A 157 1.50 13.43 17.77
CA MET A 157 1.51 12.47 16.67
C MET A 157 1.66 11.03 17.18
N ALA A 158 2.51 10.80 18.17
CA ALA A 158 2.68 9.49 18.79
C ALA A 158 1.37 9.00 19.42
N VAL A 159 0.63 9.88 20.11
CA VAL A 159 -0.70 9.57 20.66
C VAL A 159 -1.69 9.24 19.55
N ALA A 160 -1.72 10.02 18.46
CA ALA A 160 -2.59 9.75 17.32
C ALA A 160 -2.32 8.38 16.69
N VAL A 161 -1.04 8.05 16.44
CA VAL A 161 -0.63 6.75 15.90
C VAL A 161 -0.90 5.61 16.88
N ALA A 162 -0.69 5.82 18.19
CA ALA A 162 -0.98 4.82 19.22
C ALA A 162 -2.49 4.54 19.30
N LEU A 163 -3.34 5.55 19.18
CA LEU A 163 -4.79 5.40 19.17
C LEU A 163 -5.25 4.59 17.95
N VAL A 164 -4.78 4.94 16.75
CA VAL A 164 -5.06 4.16 15.53
C VAL A 164 -4.54 2.73 15.67
N GLY A 165 -3.32 2.57 16.20
CA GLY A 165 -2.70 1.27 16.44
C GLY A 165 -3.49 0.40 17.41
N MET A 166 -4.01 0.97 18.49
CA MET A 166 -4.86 0.25 19.44
C MET A 166 -6.11 -0.32 18.75
N LEU A 167 -6.81 0.50 17.94
CA LEU A 167 -8.00 0.06 17.22
C LEU A 167 -7.67 -1.06 16.22
N LEU A 168 -6.60 -0.88 15.42
CA LEU A 168 -6.18 -1.89 14.45
C LEU A 168 -5.73 -3.20 15.08
N LEU A 169 -5.04 -3.15 16.23
CA LEU A 169 -4.64 -4.34 16.96
C LEU A 169 -5.85 -5.06 17.58
N ALA A 170 -6.93 -4.35 17.88
CA ALA A 170 -8.21 -4.93 18.27
C ALA A 170 -8.93 -5.63 17.09
N GLU A 171 -8.64 -5.24 15.84
CA GLU A 171 -9.07 -5.88 14.59
C GLU A 171 -8.13 -7.01 14.10
N PRO A 172 -7.28 -7.55 14.99
CA PRO A 172 -6.00 -8.19 14.67
C PRO A 172 -5.18 -7.71 13.45
N ASP A 173 -5.27 -6.47 12.99
CA ASP A 173 -4.61 -5.97 11.76
C ASP A 173 -3.22 -5.34 12.02
N MET A 174 -2.23 -6.19 12.27
CA MET A 174 -0.83 -5.75 12.48
C MET A 174 -0.16 -5.20 11.20
N GLY A 175 -0.65 -5.61 10.03
CA GLY A 175 -0.10 -5.20 8.74
C GLY A 175 -0.36 -3.72 8.51
N ALA A 176 -1.63 -3.32 8.58
CA ALA A 176 -2.03 -1.93 8.43
C ALA A 176 -1.36 -1.04 9.49
N PHE A 177 -1.32 -1.48 10.75
CA PHE A 177 -0.66 -0.69 11.80
C PHE A 177 0.82 -0.43 11.50
N MET A 178 1.56 -1.44 11.05
CA MET A 178 2.96 -1.27 10.68
C MET A 178 3.14 -0.27 9.54
N VAL A 179 2.28 -0.33 8.51
CA VAL A 179 2.33 0.62 7.38
C VAL A 179 2.03 2.04 7.86
N ILE A 180 1.00 2.24 8.69
CA ILE A 180 0.65 3.55 9.27
C ILE A 180 1.81 4.10 10.11
N ALA A 181 2.42 3.27 10.95
CA ALA A 181 3.55 3.68 11.78
C ALA A 181 4.73 4.16 10.92
N VAL A 182 5.04 3.46 9.83
CA VAL A 182 6.11 3.83 8.90
C VAL A 182 5.78 5.11 8.12
N ILE A 183 4.53 5.29 7.68
CA ILE A 183 4.08 6.53 7.03
C ILE A 183 4.25 7.71 7.98
N ALA A 184 3.72 7.62 9.20
CA ALA A 184 3.78 8.69 10.19
C ALA A 184 5.24 9.03 10.55
N MET A 185 6.05 8.01 10.84
CA MET A 185 7.47 8.19 11.15
C MET A 185 8.24 8.80 9.97
N GLY A 186 7.96 8.34 8.75
CA GLY A 186 8.56 8.84 7.53
C GLY A 186 8.24 10.32 7.30
N ILE A 187 6.98 10.74 7.48
CA ILE A 187 6.57 12.13 7.34
C ILE A 187 7.20 13.01 8.43
N LEU A 188 7.25 12.56 9.69
CA LEU A 188 7.93 13.29 10.77
C LEU A 188 9.41 13.49 10.45
N PHE A 189 10.09 12.46 9.95
CA PHE A 189 11.49 12.54 9.55
C PHE A 189 11.69 13.54 8.40
N LEU A 190 10.86 13.45 7.36
CA LEU A 190 10.92 14.35 6.21
C LEU A 190 10.54 15.80 6.56
N GLY A 191 9.67 15.99 7.55
CA GLY A 191 9.32 17.30 8.11
C GLY A 191 10.41 17.91 9.00
N GLY A 192 11.56 17.24 9.16
CA GLY A 192 12.74 17.80 9.82
C GLY A 192 12.83 17.54 11.32
N VAL A 193 12.15 16.52 11.85
CA VAL A 193 12.38 16.05 13.23
C VAL A 193 13.81 15.50 13.35
N ASN A 194 14.47 15.80 14.47
CA ASN A 194 15.87 15.44 14.73
C ASN A 194 16.13 13.92 14.55
N ALA A 195 17.19 13.57 13.80
CA ALA A 195 17.56 12.19 13.50
C ALA A 195 17.76 11.30 14.74
N ARG A 196 18.29 11.84 15.85
CA ARG A 196 18.41 11.08 17.11
C ARG A 196 17.04 10.61 17.63
N MET A 197 16.01 11.41 17.40
CA MET A 197 14.65 11.19 17.89
C MET A 197 13.92 10.22 16.97
N PHE A 198 14.24 10.23 15.68
CA PHE A 198 13.82 9.19 14.74
C PHE A 198 14.29 7.81 15.21
N PHE A 199 15.58 7.65 15.57
CA PHE A 199 16.09 6.37 16.08
C PHE A 199 15.40 5.94 17.39
N LEU A 200 15.06 6.87 18.27
CA LEU A 200 14.30 6.58 19.49
C LEU A 200 12.90 6.05 19.18
N ILE A 201 12.14 6.71 18.31
CA ILE A 201 10.79 6.28 17.92
C ILE A 201 10.86 4.93 17.20
N ALA A 202 11.83 4.74 16.30
CA ALA A 202 12.05 3.47 15.63
C ALA A 202 12.36 2.34 16.63
N ALA A 203 13.22 2.60 17.62
CA ALA A 203 13.52 1.64 18.68
C ALA A 203 12.28 1.29 19.50
N VAL A 204 11.46 2.27 19.89
CA VAL A 204 10.20 2.03 20.61
C VAL A 204 9.25 1.16 19.79
N ILE A 205 9.10 1.43 18.49
CA ILE A 205 8.26 0.63 17.60
C ILE A 205 8.80 -0.80 17.50
N VAL A 206 10.10 -0.98 17.26
CA VAL A 206 10.73 -2.30 17.19
C VAL A 206 10.52 -3.09 18.48
N VAL A 207 10.75 -2.46 19.64
CA VAL A 207 10.54 -3.09 20.96
C VAL A 207 9.06 -3.45 21.17
N ALA A 208 8.14 -2.55 20.85
CA ALA A 208 6.71 -2.81 20.98
C ALA A 208 6.26 -3.99 20.09
N PHE A 209 6.73 -4.06 18.85
CA PHE A 209 6.45 -5.19 17.96
C PHE A 209 7.11 -6.48 18.44
N ALA A 210 8.36 -6.44 18.90
CA ALA A 210 9.05 -7.60 19.45
C ALA A 210 8.34 -8.17 20.69
N LEU A 211 7.92 -7.31 21.62
CA LEU A 211 7.13 -7.71 22.80
C LEU A 211 5.77 -8.29 22.38
N MET A 212 5.07 -7.64 21.45
CA MET A 212 3.80 -8.15 20.92
C MET A 212 3.93 -9.52 20.29
N ILE A 213 5.03 -9.78 19.58
CA ILE A 213 5.34 -11.09 19.03
C ILE A 213 5.62 -12.06 20.18
N ALA A 214 6.53 -11.72 21.10
CA ALA A 214 6.97 -12.59 22.18
C ALA A 214 5.83 -13.03 23.13
N MET A 215 4.85 -12.15 23.36
CA MET A 215 3.72 -12.43 24.27
C MET A 215 2.59 -13.23 23.63
N SER A 216 2.58 -13.42 22.30
CA SER A 216 1.50 -14.12 21.60
C SER A 216 2.03 -15.38 20.95
N ASP A 217 1.63 -16.54 21.47
CA ASP A 217 1.98 -17.85 20.90
C ASP A 217 1.68 -17.92 19.40
N TRP A 218 0.52 -17.40 19.01
CA TRP A 218 0.09 -17.33 17.61
C TRP A 218 1.04 -16.50 16.73
N ARG A 219 1.59 -15.38 17.25
CA ARG A 219 2.51 -14.52 16.49
C ARG A 219 3.93 -15.10 16.46
N ARG A 220 4.40 -15.68 17.58
CA ARG A 220 5.68 -16.39 17.64
C ARG A 220 5.74 -17.55 16.65
N ASP A 221 4.68 -18.34 16.59
CA ASP A 221 4.58 -19.49 15.70
C ASP A 221 4.71 -19.09 14.22
N ARG A 222 4.26 -17.89 13.82
CA ARG A 222 4.51 -17.37 12.46
C ARG A 222 5.98 -17.04 12.19
N ILE A 223 6.72 -16.59 13.21
CA ILE A 223 8.16 -16.33 13.05
C ILE A 223 8.93 -17.64 12.98
N PHE A 224 8.60 -18.62 13.82
CA PHE A 224 9.24 -19.93 13.74
C PHE A 224 8.93 -20.65 12.44
N ALA A 225 7.67 -20.59 11.98
CA ALA A 225 7.29 -21.11 10.67
C ALA A 225 7.94 -20.37 9.50
N TYR A 226 8.37 -19.12 9.68
CA TYR A 226 9.16 -18.39 8.69
C TYR A 226 10.63 -18.80 8.70
N LEU A 227 11.21 -19.04 9.88
CA LEU A 227 12.62 -19.43 10.04
C LEU A 227 12.87 -20.87 9.57
N ASP A 228 11.91 -21.76 9.79
CA ASP A 228 11.97 -23.15 9.35
C ASP A 228 10.63 -23.59 8.72
N PRO A 229 10.34 -23.13 7.49
CA PRO A 229 9.08 -23.40 6.79
C PRO A 229 8.98 -24.86 6.30
N TRP A 230 10.10 -25.59 6.24
CA TRP A 230 10.19 -26.94 5.70
C TRP A 230 10.08 -28.04 6.74
N SER A 231 10.22 -27.72 8.03
CA SER A 231 9.99 -28.68 9.11
C SER A 231 8.61 -29.34 9.03
N GLU A 232 8.50 -30.62 9.38
CA GLU A 232 7.23 -31.38 9.37
C GLU A 232 6.10 -30.66 10.13
N LYS A 233 6.45 -29.94 11.20
CA LYS A 233 5.50 -29.17 12.02
C LYS A 233 4.93 -27.94 11.30
N HIS A 234 5.70 -27.31 10.40
CA HIS A 234 5.33 -26.04 9.76
C HIS A 234 4.94 -26.21 8.29
N ALA A 235 5.48 -27.21 7.61
CA ALA A 235 5.26 -27.47 6.18
C ALA A 235 3.78 -27.63 5.83
N LEU A 236 2.99 -28.35 6.64
CA LEU A 236 1.53 -28.53 6.44
C LEU A 236 0.68 -27.49 7.20
N GLY A 237 1.33 -26.58 7.92
CA GLY A 237 0.68 -25.61 8.81
C GLY A 237 0.95 -24.17 8.36
N ARG A 238 1.58 -23.38 9.22
CA ARG A 238 1.81 -21.95 8.97
C ARG A 238 2.95 -21.63 7.99
N GLY A 239 3.83 -22.60 7.75
CA GLY A 239 4.91 -22.51 6.76
C GLY A 239 4.41 -22.81 5.34
N TYR A 240 3.27 -23.50 5.21
CA TYR A 240 2.71 -23.96 3.93
C TYR A 240 2.66 -22.87 2.85
N GLN A 241 2.10 -21.70 3.17
CA GLN A 241 2.01 -20.58 2.23
C GLN A 241 3.39 -20.09 1.77
N LEU A 242 4.36 -20.05 2.67
CA LEU A 242 5.71 -19.61 2.34
C LEU A 242 6.47 -20.67 1.54
N SER A 243 6.41 -21.94 1.96
CA SER A 243 7.07 -23.04 1.25
C SER A 243 6.57 -23.14 -0.20
N HIS A 244 5.25 -23.09 -0.42
CA HIS A 244 4.67 -23.11 -1.77
C HIS A 244 5.00 -21.86 -2.58
N SER A 245 5.12 -20.69 -1.94
CA SER A 245 5.64 -19.49 -2.58
C SER A 245 7.07 -19.70 -3.09
N LEU A 246 7.95 -20.29 -2.28
CA LEU A 246 9.34 -20.58 -2.67
C LEU A 246 9.42 -21.65 -3.77
N ILE A 247 8.55 -22.66 -3.77
CA ILE A 247 8.45 -23.65 -4.86
C ILE A 247 8.06 -22.97 -6.17
N ALA A 248 7.08 -22.06 -6.14
CA ALA A 248 6.65 -21.28 -7.31
C ALA A 248 7.84 -20.51 -7.93
N PHE A 249 8.63 -19.82 -7.11
CA PHE A 249 9.84 -19.14 -7.57
C PHE A 249 10.88 -20.11 -8.13
N GLY A 250 11.08 -21.27 -7.49
CA GLY A 250 12.01 -22.29 -7.97
C GLY A 250 11.64 -22.83 -9.35
N ARG A 251 10.35 -23.01 -9.62
CA ARG A 251 9.82 -23.49 -10.92
C ARG A 251 9.88 -22.43 -12.03
N GLY A 252 9.85 -21.15 -11.67
CA GLY A 252 9.84 -20.05 -12.62
C GLY A 252 11.15 -19.84 -13.38
N GLU A 253 12.27 -20.36 -12.89
CA GLU A 253 13.61 -20.18 -13.50
C GLU A 253 13.85 -18.71 -13.95
N ILE A 254 14.40 -18.48 -15.15
CA ILE A 254 14.70 -17.13 -15.66
C ILE A 254 13.48 -16.49 -16.34
N PHE A 255 12.77 -17.24 -17.19
CA PHE A 255 11.72 -16.70 -18.08
C PHE A 255 10.30 -17.08 -17.69
N GLY A 256 10.13 -17.95 -16.69
CA GLY A 256 8.85 -18.47 -16.27
C GLY A 256 8.38 -19.64 -17.11
N VAL A 257 7.32 -20.28 -16.64
CA VAL A 257 6.63 -21.37 -17.35
C VAL A 257 5.60 -20.87 -18.38
N GLY A 258 5.44 -19.56 -18.50
CA GLY A 258 4.47 -18.91 -19.38
C GLY A 258 3.17 -18.53 -18.67
N LEU A 259 2.50 -17.48 -19.17
CA LEU A 259 1.23 -17.00 -18.64
C LEU A 259 0.20 -18.13 -18.67
N GLY A 260 -0.47 -18.36 -17.53
CA GLY A 260 -1.44 -19.43 -17.41
C GLY A 260 -0.84 -20.79 -17.03
N GLY A 261 0.49 -20.96 -17.05
CA GLY A 261 1.18 -22.22 -16.81
C GLY A 261 1.52 -22.52 -15.33
N SER A 262 1.22 -21.62 -14.39
CA SER A 262 1.49 -21.87 -12.96
C SER A 262 0.76 -23.12 -12.47
N VAL A 263 1.48 -23.97 -11.73
CA VAL A 263 0.90 -25.16 -11.09
C VAL A 263 0.49 -24.84 -9.65
N GLU A 264 1.21 -23.94 -8.97
CA GLU A 264 0.94 -23.59 -7.57
C GLU A 264 -0.40 -22.87 -7.39
N LYS A 265 -0.93 -22.22 -8.45
CA LYS A 265 -2.29 -21.67 -8.45
C LYS A 265 -3.40 -22.72 -8.41
N LEU A 266 -3.11 -23.99 -8.71
CA LEU A 266 -4.07 -25.11 -8.68
C LEU A 266 -4.29 -25.61 -7.24
N HIS A 267 -4.65 -24.68 -6.34
CA HIS A 267 -4.98 -24.90 -4.93
C HIS A 267 -3.82 -25.16 -3.96
N TRP A 268 -2.58 -25.23 -4.44
CA TRP A 268 -1.41 -25.43 -3.59
C TRP A 268 -0.97 -24.14 -2.86
N LEU A 269 -1.31 -22.96 -3.40
CA LEU A 269 -1.06 -21.67 -2.75
C LEU A 269 -2.38 -20.99 -2.30
N PRO A 270 -2.72 -21.04 -1.00
CA PRO A 270 -3.89 -20.35 -0.46
C PRO A 270 -3.69 -18.84 -0.59
N GLU A 271 -4.75 -18.10 -0.94
CA GLU A 271 -4.71 -16.63 -1.04
C GLU A 271 -3.69 -16.09 -2.08
N ALA A 272 -3.38 -16.88 -3.12
CA ALA A 272 -2.47 -16.49 -4.21
C ALA A 272 -2.88 -15.20 -4.94
N HIS A 273 -4.18 -14.90 -5.02
CA HIS A 273 -4.71 -13.72 -5.70
C HIS A 273 -4.63 -12.43 -4.85
N THR A 274 -4.34 -12.54 -3.54
CA THR A 274 -4.27 -11.41 -2.60
C THR A 274 -2.82 -11.18 -2.14
N ASP A 275 -2.32 -11.94 -1.18
CA ASP A 275 -1.06 -11.67 -0.49
C ASP A 275 0.15 -12.31 -1.19
N PHE A 276 -0.08 -13.38 -1.97
CA PHE A 276 0.97 -14.14 -2.66
C PHE A 276 0.97 -14.00 -4.20
N LEU A 277 0.47 -12.87 -4.72
CA LEU A 277 0.40 -12.62 -6.16
C LEU A 277 1.81 -12.66 -6.81
N LEU A 278 2.83 -12.22 -6.08
CA LEU A 278 4.21 -12.22 -6.59
C LEU A 278 4.73 -13.63 -6.84
N ALA A 279 4.35 -14.62 -6.03
CA ALA A 279 4.75 -16.01 -6.25
C ALA A 279 4.26 -16.54 -7.61
N VAL A 280 3.00 -16.22 -7.95
CA VAL A 280 2.42 -16.59 -9.27
C VAL A 280 3.11 -15.84 -10.40
N ILE A 281 3.44 -14.55 -10.22
CA ILE A 281 4.24 -13.79 -11.19
C ILE A 281 5.62 -14.44 -11.35
N GLY A 282 6.25 -14.86 -10.26
CA GLY A 282 7.54 -15.54 -10.24
C GLY A 282 7.52 -16.86 -10.99
N GLU A 283 6.47 -17.66 -10.85
CA GLU A 283 6.33 -18.91 -11.61
C GLU A 283 6.05 -18.65 -13.10
N GLU A 284 5.10 -17.76 -13.43
CA GLU A 284 4.65 -17.57 -14.82
C GLU A 284 5.62 -16.73 -15.68
N PHE A 285 6.33 -15.77 -15.08
CA PHE A 285 7.24 -14.84 -15.79
C PHE A 285 8.71 -14.97 -15.34
N GLY A 286 9.02 -15.84 -14.38
CA GLY A 286 10.37 -16.10 -13.92
C GLY A 286 11.04 -14.92 -13.25
N LEU A 287 12.37 -15.01 -13.13
CA LEU A 287 13.22 -13.94 -12.62
C LEU A 287 13.00 -12.61 -13.36
N VAL A 288 12.83 -12.64 -14.69
CA VAL A 288 12.65 -11.42 -15.50
C VAL A 288 11.38 -10.67 -15.09
N GLY A 289 10.27 -11.39 -14.88
CA GLY A 289 9.01 -10.79 -14.41
C GLY A 289 9.16 -10.12 -13.04
N VAL A 290 9.80 -10.83 -12.10
CA VAL A 290 10.01 -10.33 -10.73
C VAL A 290 10.91 -9.08 -10.71
N VAL A 291 12.04 -9.11 -11.43
CA VAL A 291 12.96 -7.98 -11.53
C VAL A 291 12.28 -6.78 -12.21
N THR A 292 11.53 -7.01 -13.29
CA THR A 292 10.77 -5.97 -13.97
C THR A 292 9.79 -5.30 -13.02
N LEU A 293 9.08 -6.09 -12.22
CA LEU A 293 8.12 -5.57 -11.26
C LEU A 293 8.78 -4.76 -10.15
N ILE A 294 9.88 -5.26 -9.58
CA ILE A 294 10.68 -4.51 -8.59
C ILE A 294 11.15 -3.18 -9.18
N ALA A 295 11.64 -3.18 -10.42
CA ALA A 295 12.10 -1.97 -11.10
C ALA A 295 10.97 -0.96 -11.31
N LEU A 296 9.76 -1.41 -11.68
CA LEU A 296 8.58 -0.54 -11.83
C LEU A 296 8.19 0.12 -10.51
N PHE A 297 8.14 -0.64 -9.40
CA PHE A 297 7.84 -0.08 -8.09
C PHE A 297 8.93 0.88 -7.60
N LEU A 298 10.21 0.52 -7.78
CA LEU A 298 11.33 1.39 -7.42
C LEU A 298 11.30 2.70 -8.21
N TRP A 299 11.04 2.62 -9.51
CA TRP A 299 10.88 3.80 -10.36
C TRP A 299 9.68 4.65 -9.93
N MET A 300 8.52 4.04 -9.68
CA MET A 300 7.30 4.73 -9.25
C MET A 300 7.52 5.45 -7.91
N THR A 301 8.04 4.76 -6.90
CA THR A 301 8.35 5.35 -5.59
C THR A 301 9.35 6.49 -5.72
N ARG A 302 10.44 6.31 -6.49
CA ARG A 302 11.42 7.37 -6.75
C ARG A 302 10.77 8.60 -7.41
N ARG A 303 9.87 8.38 -8.36
CA ARG A 303 9.20 9.47 -9.09
C ARG A 303 8.26 10.25 -8.19
N ILE A 304 7.45 9.56 -7.38
CA ILE A 304 6.57 10.18 -6.38
C ILE A 304 7.38 11.00 -5.37
N MET A 305 8.50 10.47 -4.89
CA MET A 305 9.42 11.20 -3.99
C MET A 305 10.00 12.46 -4.63
N HIS A 306 10.28 12.41 -5.94
CA HIS A 306 10.77 13.56 -6.68
C HIS A 306 9.70 14.66 -6.82
N ILE A 307 8.45 14.29 -7.14
CA ILE A 307 7.31 15.21 -7.17
C ILE A 307 7.14 15.91 -5.81
N GLY A 308 7.25 15.14 -4.72
CA GLY A 308 7.17 15.71 -3.38
C GLY A 308 8.30 16.68 -3.06
N ARG A 309 9.57 16.35 -3.39
CA ARG A 309 10.69 17.29 -3.25
C ARG A 309 10.49 18.57 -4.07
N GLN A 310 9.93 18.44 -5.26
CA GLN A 310 9.61 19.58 -6.12
C GLN A 310 8.53 20.49 -5.52
N ALA A 311 7.49 19.93 -4.89
CA ALA A 311 6.50 20.72 -4.16
C ALA A 311 7.11 21.48 -2.98
N ILE A 312 8.00 20.84 -2.20
CA ILE A 312 8.69 21.51 -1.08
C ILE A 312 9.54 22.69 -1.59
N ALA A 313 10.24 22.51 -2.72
CA ALA A 313 11.03 23.57 -3.34
C ALA A 313 10.19 24.75 -3.88
N LEU A 314 8.88 24.58 -4.03
CA LEU A 314 7.91 25.60 -4.39
C LEU A 314 7.17 26.17 -3.15
N ASP A 315 7.71 25.97 -1.95
CA ASP A 315 7.13 26.36 -0.66
C ASP A 315 5.77 25.68 -0.34
N ARG A 316 5.46 24.58 -1.00
CA ARG A 316 4.23 23.80 -0.78
C ARG A 316 4.51 22.59 0.11
N VAL A 317 4.84 22.87 1.37
CA VAL A 317 5.31 21.86 2.33
C VAL A 317 4.28 20.73 2.54
N PHE A 318 3.00 21.05 2.73
CA PHE A 318 1.94 20.03 2.87
C PHE A 318 1.91 19.08 1.67
N ALA A 319 1.82 19.65 0.45
CA ALA A 319 1.79 18.89 -0.79
C ALA A 319 3.03 18.00 -0.95
N GLY A 320 4.20 18.54 -0.59
CA GLY A 320 5.46 17.82 -0.61
C GLY A 320 5.50 16.61 0.32
N LEU A 321 5.09 16.80 1.57
CA LEU A 321 5.03 15.73 2.57
C LEU A 321 3.97 14.69 2.23
N VAL A 322 2.81 15.08 1.69
CA VAL A 322 1.79 14.15 1.22
C VAL A 322 2.34 13.27 0.11
N ALA A 323 2.95 13.86 -0.93
CA ALA A 323 3.51 13.09 -2.03
C ALA A 323 4.60 12.13 -1.55
N GLN A 324 5.55 12.60 -0.73
CA GLN A 324 6.59 11.72 -0.18
C GLN A 324 5.99 10.62 0.71
N GLY A 325 4.99 10.94 1.52
CA GLY A 325 4.24 9.96 2.34
C GLY A 325 3.58 8.87 1.51
N VAL A 326 3.00 9.21 0.35
CA VAL A 326 2.45 8.21 -0.60
C VAL A 326 3.57 7.36 -1.18
N GLY A 327 4.72 7.96 -1.49
CA GLY A 327 5.91 7.24 -1.93
C GLY A 327 6.39 6.21 -0.89
N ILE A 328 6.43 6.61 0.40
CA ILE A 328 6.78 5.72 1.51
C ILE A 328 5.75 4.61 1.65
N TRP A 329 4.46 4.93 1.61
CA TRP A 329 3.38 3.95 1.73
C TRP A 329 3.50 2.88 0.64
N LEU A 330 3.45 3.27 -0.64
CA LEU A 330 3.47 2.32 -1.75
C LEU A 330 4.78 1.54 -1.80
N GLY A 331 5.92 2.21 -1.59
CA GLY A 331 7.23 1.59 -1.62
C GLY A 331 7.43 0.59 -0.49
N PHE A 332 7.09 0.96 0.75
CA PHE A 332 7.24 0.09 1.91
C PHE A 332 6.27 -1.10 1.87
N GLN A 333 5.01 -0.88 1.50
CA GLN A 333 4.04 -1.95 1.38
C GLN A 333 4.44 -2.95 0.29
N ALA A 334 4.94 -2.47 -0.87
CA ALA A 334 5.48 -3.34 -1.92
C ALA A 334 6.72 -4.11 -1.45
N PHE A 335 7.67 -3.43 -0.79
CA PHE A 335 8.86 -4.06 -0.23
C PHE A 335 8.53 -5.19 0.76
N ILE A 336 7.60 -4.96 1.69
CA ILE A 336 7.19 -6.00 2.64
C ILE A 336 6.50 -7.17 1.91
N ASN A 337 5.56 -6.89 1.01
CA ASN A 337 4.86 -7.96 0.27
C ASN A 337 5.86 -8.82 -0.54
N MET A 338 6.79 -8.18 -1.26
CA MET A 338 7.80 -8.88 -2.03
C MET A 338 8.76 -9.68 -1.14
N GLY A 339 9.22 -9.10 -0.04
CA GLY A 339 10.08 -9.78 0.92
C GLY A 339 9.41 -10.98 1.58
N VAL A 340 8.10 -10.92 1.84
CA VAL A 340 7.33 -12.06 2.36
C VAL A 340 7.25 -13.19 1.35
N ASN A 341 6.94 -12.88 0.08
CA ASN A 341 6.84 -13.87 -0.99
C ASN A 341 8.18 -14.57 -1.25
N LEU A 342 9.29 -13.83 -1.16
CA LEU A 342 10.65 -14.35 -1.34
C LEU A 342 11.22 -15.06 -0.10
N GLY A 343 10.49 -15.10 1.03
CA GLY A 343 11.00 -15.67 2.28
C GLY A 343 12.13 -14.86 2.93
N ALA A 344 12.25 -13.57 2.60
CA ALA A 344 13.17 -12.64 3.24
C ALA A 344 12.54 -11.93 4.46
N LEU A 345 11.22 -11.96 4.58
CA LEU A 345 10.45 -11.36 5.68
C LEU A 345 9.33 -12.29 6.17
N PRO A 346 8.93 -12.20 7.46
CA PRO A 346 7.89 -13.06 8.03
C PRO A 346 6.50 -12.77 7.46
N THR A 347 5.70 -13.83 7.27
CA THR A 347 4.41 -13.77 6.60
C THR A 347 3.40 -12.81 7.27
N LYS A 348 2.99 -11.79 6.51
CA LYS A 348 1.93 -10.83 6.86
C LYS A 348 0.95 -10.69 5.70
N GLY A 349 -0.33 -10.51 6.02
CA GLY A 349 -1.38 -10.32 5.03
C GLY A 349 -1.45 -8.87 4.55
N LEU A 350 -0.46 -8.46 3.76
CA LEU A 350 -0.41 -7.16 3.11
C LEU A 350 -0.47 -7.36 1.62
N THR A 351 -1.41 -6.68 0.98
CA THR A 351 -1.60 -6.72 -0.47
C THR A 351 -0.48 -5.98 -1.20
N LEU A 352 -0.12 -6.45 -2.41
CA LEU A 352 0.76 -5.73 -3.31
C LEU A 352 0.01 -4.51 -3.88
N PRO A 353 0.50 -3.26 -3.67
CA PRO A 353 -0.24 -2.08 -4.09
C PRO A 353 -0.54 -2.07 -5.59
N LEU A 354 -1.71 -1.55 -5.99
CA LEU A 354 -2.18 -1.48 -7.38
C LEU A 354 -2.38 -2.83 -8.12
N MET A 355 -1.94 -3.96 -7.57
CA MET A 355 -1.99 -5.25 -8.30
C MET A 355 -2.88 -6.30 -7.64
N SER A 356 -2.70 -6.52 -6.33
CA SER A 356 -3.38 -7.61 -5.62
C SER A 356 -4.89 -7.43 -5.57
N TYR A 357 -5.61 -8.55 -5.48
CA TYR A 357 -7.04 -8.53 -5.25
C TYR A 357 -7.36 -7.91 -3.89
N GLY A 358 -8.06 -6.78 -3.91
CA GLY A 358 -8.46 -6.07 -2.70
C GLY A 358 -9.16 -4.78 -3.06
N GLY A 359 -10.49 -4.81 -3.16
CA GLY A 359 -11.26 -3.68 -3.72
C GLY A 359 -11.00 -2.35 -3.02
N SER A 360 -10.99 -2.33 -1.69
CA SER A 360 -10.68 -1.11 -0.92
C SER A 360 -9.22 -0.67 -1.03
N ALA A 361 -8.28 -1.63 -1.04
CA ALA A 361 -6.85 -1.34 -1.12
C ALA A 361 -6.49 -0.72 -2.47
N VAL A 362 -6.97 -1.29 -3.58
CA VAL A 362 -6.76 -0.75 -4.92
C VAL A 362 -7.39 0.65 -5.04
N LEU A 363 -8.61 0.83 -4.55
CA LEU A 363 -9.29 2.12 -4.55
C LEU A 363 -8.48 3.20 -3.83
N MET A 364 -8.01 2.92 -2.61
CA MET A 364 -7.24 3.89 -1.84
C MET A 364 -5.85 4.15 -2.44
N ASN A 365 -5.22 3.14 -3.04
CA ASN A 365 -3.96 3.32 -3.78
C ASN A 365 -4.15 4.23 -5.01
N VAL A 366 -5.24 4.05 -5.77
CA VAL A 366 -5.55 4.91 -6.93
C VAL A 366 -5.87 6.34 -6.49
N VAL A 367 -6.62 6.52 -5.40
CA VAL A 367 -6.85 7.85 -4.80
C VAL A 367 -5.53 8.50 -4.38
N ALA A 368 -4.63 7.76 -3.72
CA ALA A 368 -3.33 8.28 -3.30
C ALA A 368 -2.49 8.74 -4.51
N VAL A 369 -2.41 7.92 -5.58
CA VAL A 369 -1.71 8.28 -6.82
C VAL A 369 -2.38 9.48 -7.52
N ALA A 370 -3.70 9.54 -7.55
CA ALA A 370 -4.43 10.67 -8.13
C ALA A 370 -4.13 11.99 -7.41
N VAL A 371 -4.03 11.97 -6.08
CA VAL A 371 -3.61 13.14 -5.28
C VAL A 371 -2.17 13.53 -5.59
N VAL A 372 -1.25 12.58 -5.77
CA VAL A 372 0.13 12.88 -6.22
C VAL A 372 0.16 13.52 -7.60
N LEU A 373 -0.62 13.00 -8.56
CA LEU A 373 -0.75 13.60 -9.90
C LEU A 373 -1.32 15.02 -9.82
N ARG A 374 -2.28 15.26 -8.91
CA ARG A 374 -2.82 16.59 -8.67
C ARG A 374 -1.79 17.55 -8.08
N ILE A 375 -0.96 17.08 -7.16
CA ILE A 375 0.19 17.85 -6.64
C ILE A 375 1.15 18.23 -7.77
N ASP A 376 1.52 17.27 -8.62
CA ASP A 376 2.40 17.53 -9.77
C ASP A 376 1.78 18.51 -10.78
N TYR A 377 0.47 18.39 -11.05
CA TYR A 377 -0.27 19.33 -11.88
C TYR A 377 -0.17 20.76 -11.35
N GLU A 378 -0.48 20.97 -10.07
CA GLU A 378 -0.41 22.31 -9.45
C GLU A 378 1.04 22.83 -9.34
N ASN A 379 2.03 21.95 -9.13
CA ASN A 379 3.46 22.33 -9.15
C ASN A 379 3.88 22.86 -10.52
N ARG A 380 3.49 22.17 -11.60
CA ARG A 380 3.81 22.56 -12.97
C ARG A 380 3.11 23.86 -13.37
N GLN A 381 1.91 24.11 -12.86
CA GLN A 381 1.22 25.40 -13.06
C GLN A 381 2.01 26.56 -12.44
N LEU A 382 2.49 26.40 -11.20
CA LEU A 382 3.32 27.42 -10.54
C LEU A 382 4.65 27.67 -11.25
N MET A 383 5.32 26.61 -11.70
CA MET A 383 6.56 26.74 -12.48
C MET A 383 6.38 27.47 -13.82
N ARG A 384 5.15 27.54 -14.33
CA ARG A 384 4.80 28.29 -15.55
C ARG A 384 4.36 29.73 -15.26
N GLY A 385 4.38 30.17 -14.00
CA GLY A 385 3.88 31.49 -13.59
C GLY A 385 2.36 31.57 -13.45
N GLY A 386 1.66 30.43 -13.43
CA GLY A 386 0.23 30.37 -13.12
C GLY A 386 -0.06 30.53 -11.62
N ARG A 387 -1.33 30.75 -11.27
CA ARG A 387 -1.81 30.69 -9.87
C ARG A 387 -2.33 29.28 -9.59
N ALA A 388 -1.83 28.61 -8.55
CA ALA A 388 -2.33 27.31 -8.08
C ALA A 388 -3.58 27.46 -7.20
#